data_AF-A0A2G9PDX1-F1
#
_entry.id   AF-A0A2G9PDX1-F1
#
_cell.length_a   1.000
_cell.length_b   1.000
_cell.length_c   1.000
_cell.angle_alpha   90.00
_cell.angle_beta   90.00
_cell.angle_gamma   90.00
#
_symmetry.space_group_name_H-M   'P 1'
#
loop_
_entity.id
_entity.type
_entity.pdbx_description
1 polymer ?
#
loop_
_entity_poly.entity_id
_entity_poly.type
_entity_poly.pdbx_seq_one_letter_code
_entity_poly.pdbx_strand_id
1 'polypeptide(L)' 'MKAIFYRRRINKPIAVQVWGSKFMCDQFLGQVLLAASPNDPQEEQTLQLHNKDGREAEEMPRRVNVKVVSSDDLLEL' A
#
# COMPACT_ATOMS: atom_id res chain seq x y z
N MET A 1 13.33 -3.87 0.78
CA MET A 1 12.86 -4.28 2.13
C MET A 1 11.59 -5.09 1.96
N LYS A 2 11.39 -6.13 2.76
CA LYS A 2 10.17 -6.94 2.78
C LYS A 2 9.59 -6.89 4.18
N ALA A 3 8.26 -6.86 4.29
CA ALA A 3 7.56 -6.91 5.57
C ALA A 3 6.43 -7.92 5.44
N ILE A 4 6.25 -8.73 6.48
CA ILE A 4 5.19 -9.74 6.56
C ILE A 4 4.20 -9.28 7.61
N PHE A 5 2.93 -9.23 7.25
CA PHE A 5 1.85 -8.83 8.13
C PHE A 5 0.83 -9.96 8.24
N TYR A 6 0.48 -10.34 9.47
CA TYR A 6 -0.59 -11.30 9.71
C TYR A 6 -1.94 -10.59 9.76
N ARG A 7 -2.90 -11.02 8.93
CA ARG A 7 -4.19 -10.36 8.78
C ARG A 7 -5.33 -11.29 9.16
N ARG A 8 -5.91 -11.08 10.34
CA ARG A 8 -7.05 -11.87 10.86
C ARG A 8 -8.38 -11.62 10.13
N ARG A 9 -8.54 -10.48 9.44
CA ARG A 9 -9.76 -10.14 8.67
C ARG A 9 -9.44 -9.82 7.21
N ILE A 10 -9.61 -10.81 6.34
CA ILE A 10 -9.36 -10.75 4.88
C ILE A 10 -10.38 -9.90 4.08
N ASN A 11 -11.42 -9.35 4.72
CA ASN A 11 -12.42 -8.50 4.03
C ASN A 11 -12.14 -6.97 4.05
N LYS A 12 -11.07 -6.49 4.70
CA LYS A 12 -10.71 -5.06 4.78
C LYS A 12 -9.48 -4.69 3.93
N PRO A 13 -9.56 -3.77 2.96
CA PRO A 13 -8.42 -3.44 2.10
C PRO A 13 -7.17 -3.03 2.91
N ILE A 14 -5.99 -3.32 2.37
CA ILE A 14 -4.71 -2.86 2.90
C ILE A 14 -4.49 -1.42 2.41
N ALA A 15 -4.33 -0.49 3.33
CA ALA A 15 -3.95 0.88 3.02
C ALA A 15 -2.42 1.01 3.09
N VAL A 16 -1.79 1.35 1.96
CA VAL A 16 -0.37 1.72 1.92
C VAL A 16 -0.29 3.23 1.88
N GLN A 17 0.36 3.83 2.87
CA GLN A 17 0.53 5.28 2.99
C GLN A 17 2.01 5.64 2.91
N VAL A 18 2.31 6.71 2.17
CA VAL A 18 3.67 7.24 2.06
C VAL A 18 3.75 8.54 2.83
N TRP A 19 4.78 8.62 3.67
CA TRP A 19 5.06 9.77 4.52
C TRP A 19 6.47 10.27 4.22
N GLY A 20 6.60 11.56 3.95
CA GLY A 20 7.88 12.23 3.80
C GLY A 20 8.40 12.65 5.16
N SER A 21 9.58 12.15 5.54
CA SER A 21 10.18 12.52 6.83
C SER A 21 10.71 13.95 6.76
N LYS A 22 10.23 14.81 7.66
CA LYS A 22 10.71 16.19 7.82
C LYS A 22 11.12 16.42 9.27
N PHE A 23 11.98 17.42 9.48
CA PHE A 23 12.60 17.71 10.77
C PHE A 23 11.61 18.01 11.91
N MET A 24 10.38 18.42 11.60
CA MET A 24 9.36 18.80 12.58
C MET A 24 8.16 17.85 12.58
N CYS A 25 7.50 17.67 11.42
CA CYS A 25 6.34 16.80 11.28
C CYS A 25 6.41 16.05 9.96
N ASP A 26 6.26 14.74 10.01
CA ASP A 26 6.14 13.92 8.81
C ASP A 26 4.94 14.38 7.98
N GLN A 27 5.18 14.53 6.69
CA GLN A 27 4.17 14.99 5.74
C GLN A 27 3.54 13.79 5.04
N PHE A 28 2.21 13.72 5.03
CA PHE A 28 1.50 12.73 4.24
C PHE A 28 1.63 13.06 2.74
N LEU A 29 2.25 12.16 1.98
CA LEU A 29 2.47 12.33 0.54
C LEU A 29 1.38 11.64 -0.29
N GLY A 30 0.72 10.63 0.27
CA GLY A 30 -0.39 9.97 -0.41
C GLY A 30 -0.67 8.57 0.11
N GLN A 31 -1.76 7.97 -0.40
CA GLN A 31 -2.14 6.60 -0.09
C GLN A 31 -2.67 5.84 -1.28
N VAL A 32 -2.62 4.52 -1.19
CA VAL A 32 -3.35 3.59 -2.06
C VAL A 32 -4.06 2.53 -1.22
N LEU A 33 -5.26 2.17 -1.65
CA LEU A 33 -6.03 1.07 -1.10
C LEU A 33 -5.90 -0.16 -2.01
N LEU A 34 -5.43 -1.26 -1.43
CA LEU A 34 -5.29 -2.55 -2.10
C LEU A 34 -6.33 -3.50 -1.53
N ALA A 35 -7.11 -4.14 -2.40
CA ALA A 35 -8.06 -5.15 -1.95
C ALA A 35 -7.33 -6.30 -1.22
N ALA A 36 -6.13 -6.65 -1.71
CA ALA A 36 -5.27 -7.68 -1.14
C ALA A 36 -6.06 -8.98 -0.93
N SER A 37 -6.79 -9.35 -1.97
CA SER A 37 -7.46 -10.63 -2.09
C SER A 37 -6.42 -11.70 -2.43
N PRO A 38 -6.55 -12.95 -1.95
CA PRO A 38 -5.71 -14.06 -2.43
C PRO A 38 -5.80 -14.27 -3.94
N ASN A 39 -6.90 -13.79 -4.55
CA ASN A 39 -7.16 -13.88 -5.98
C ASN A 39 -6.64 -12.66 -6.76
N ASP A 40 -6.11 -11.64 -6.08
CA ASP A 40 -5.49 -10.50 -6.76
C ASP A 40 -4.18 -10.96 -7.41
N PRO A 41 -3.81 -10.41 -8.57
CA PRO A 41 -2.54 -10.74 -9.21
C PRO A 41 -1.39 -10.43 -8.24
N GLN A 42 -0.61 -11.47 -7.90
CA GLN A 42 0.57 -11.36 -7.03
C GLN A 42 1.75 -10.65 -7.72
N GLU A 43 1.50 -9.91 -8.78
CA GLU A 43 2.50 -9.19 -9.57
C GLU A 43 2.84 -7.83 -8.94
N GLU A 44 3.97 -7.27 -9.33
CA GLU A 44 4.31 -5.90 -8.93
C GLU A 44 3.36 -4.92 -9.63
N GLN A 45 2.65 -4.11 -8.84
CA GLN A 45 1.71 -3.12 -9.36
C GLN A 45 2.26 -1.71 -9.13
N THR A 46 2.32 -0.93 -10.22
CA THR A 46 2.56 0.51 -10.14
C THR A 46 1.25 1.21 -9.82
N LEU A 47 1.12 1.69 -8.59
CA LEU A 47 -0.08 2.33 -8.06
C LEU A 47 0.09 3.84 -8.00
N GLN A 48 -0.95 4.57 -8.36
CA GLN A 48 -0.98 6.02 -8.20
C GLN A 48 -1.34 6.38 -6.77
N LEU A 49 -0.63 7.36 -6.19
CA LEU A 49 -0.90 7.85 -4.85
C LEU A 49 -2.03 8.89 -4.90
N HIS A 50 -3.04 8.66 -4.08
CA HIS A 50 -4.17 9.57 -3.90
C HIS A 50 -4.03 10.35 -2.59
N ASN A 51 -4.41 11.63 -2.62
CA ASN A 51 -4.56 12.45 -1.43
C ASN A 51 -5.79 12.03 -0.62
N LYS A 52 -5.90 12.55 0.61
CA LYS A 52 -7.05 12.30 1.50
C LYS A 52 -8.41 12.67 0.87
N ASP A 53 -8.40 13.57 -0.10
CA ASP A 53 -9.59 14.02 -0.85
C ASP A 53 -9.89 13.16 -2.09
N GLY A 54 -9.16 12.07 -2.33
CA GLY A 54 -9.28 11.23 -3.54
C GLY A 54 -8.68 11.84 -4.81
N ARG A 55 -8.25 13.11 -4.76
CA ARG A 55 -7.48 13.77 -5.84
C ARG A 55 -6.07 13.21 -5.93
N GLU A 56 -5.48 13.28 -7.12
CA GLU A 56 -4.07 12.90 -7.33
C GLU A 56 -3.16 13.65 -6.35
N ALA A 57 -2.15 12.95 -5.83
CA ALA A 57 -1.13 13.59 -5.00
C ALA A 57 -0.36 14.65 -5.81
N GLU A 58 -0.48 15.92 -5.40
CA GLU A 58 0.32 17.02 -5.93
C GLU A 58 1.79 16.92 -5.48
N GLU A 59 2.04 16.37 -4.29
CA GLU A 59 3.39 16.19 -3.77
C GLU A 59 3.99 14.86 -4.24
N MET A 60 5.12 14.97 -4.94
CA MET A 60 5.97 13.85 -5.37
C MET A 60 6.30 12.95 -4.15
N PRO A 61 6.21 11.60 -4.23
CA PRO A 61 6.03 10.77 -5.42
C PRO A 61 4.57 10.55 -5.82
N ARG A 62 4.28 10.62 -7.12
CA ARG A 62 2.94 10.34 -7.67
C ARG A 62 2.61 8.86 -7.78
N ARG A 63 3.62 7.98 -7.78
CA ARG A 63 3.48 6.54 -8.02
C ARG A 63 4.37 5.73 -7.09
N VAL A 64 3.89 4.57 -6.69
CA VAL A 64 4.63 3.57 -5.90
C VAL A 64 4.50 2.20 -6.54
N ASN A 65 5.61 1.45 -6.57
CA ASN A 65 5.58 0.04 -6.95
C ASN A 65 5.39 -0.78 -5.68
N VAL A 66 4.32 -1.56 -5.65
CA VAL A 66 3.98 -2.42 -4.51
C VAL A 66 3.65 -3.81 -5.04
N LYS A 67 4.26 -4.82 -4.42
CA LYS A 67 3.89 -6.23 -4.60
C LYS A 67 3.24 -6.70 -3.31
N VAL A 68 1.96 -7.07 -3.36
CA VAL A 68 1.27 -7.69 -2.23
C VAL A 68 1.00 -9.13 -2.56
N VAL A 69 1.51 -10.03 -1.72
CA VAL A 69 1.21 -11.46 -1.78
C VAL A 69 0.31 -11.76 -0.60
N SER A 70 -0.89 -12.27 -0.89
CA SER A 70 -1.84 -12.73 0.13
C SER A 70 -1.97 -14.23 0.00
N SER A 71 -1.60 -14.97 1.05
CA SER A 71 -1.76 -16.41 1.15
C SER A 71 -2.52 -16.75 2.42
N ASP A 72 -3.31 -17.81 2.39
CA ASP A 72 -3.93 -18.43 3.56
C ASP A 72 -2.98 -19.42 4.26
N ASP A 73 -1.90 -19.84 3.59
CA ASP A 73 -0.78 -20.56 4.17
C ASP A 73 0.47 -19.66 4.28
N LEU A 74 0.93 -19.44 5.52
CA LEU A 74 2.13 -18.65 5.82
C LEU A 74 3.41 -19.30 5.27
N LEU A 75 3.41 -20.62 5.05
CA LEU A 75 4.56 -21.37 4.55
C LEU A 75 4.74 -21.26 3.03
N GLU A 76 3.75 -20.75 2.30
CA GLU A 76 3.75 -20.60 0.84
C GLU A 76 4.14 -19.18 0.35
N LEU A 77 4.67 -18.32 1.23
CA LEU A 77 5.01 -16.91 0.96
C LEU A 77 6.45 -16.65 0.45
#